data_AF-A0A498HPK5-F1
#
_entry.id   AF-A0A498HPK5-F1
#
_cell.length_a   1.000
_cell.length_b   1.000
_cell.length_c   1.000
_cell.angle_alpha   90.00
_cell.angle_beta   90.00
_cell.angle_gamma   90.00
#
_symmetry.space_group_name_H-M   'P 1'
#
loop_
_entity.id
_entity.type
_entity.pdbx_description
1 polymer ?
#
loop_
_entity_poly.entity_id
_entity_poly.type
_entity_poly.pdbx_seq_one_letter_code
_entity_poly.pdbx_strand_id
1 'polypeptide(L)'
;MALEGDLIAEQHIWAAVDPNAQNEAFNINNGDVFKWKQFWKGLAEQFGIEEYGFDEEGERRSLVEEMKGKEGVWEEIVRENELQPTKLEEVGVWWFADYVLGGEAVLDSMNKSKEHGFLGFRNSYKSFVSWIEKMKAYKIVP
;
A
#
# COMPACT_ATOMS: atom_id res chain seq x y z
N MET A 1 6.86 -7.16 -2.45
CA MET A 1 6.43 -6.60 -3.76
C MET A 1 5.41 -5.51 -3.53
N ALA A 2 5.38 -4.46 -4.35
CA ALA A 2 4.33 -3.44 -4.30
C ALA A 2 3.52 -3.48 -5.60
N LEU A 3 2.22 -3.18 -5.45
CA LEU A 3 1.23 -3.16 -6.50
C LEU A 3 0.54 -1.80 -6.48
N GLU A 4 0.59 -1.11 -7.61
CA GLU A 4 -0.09 0.17 -7.80
C GLU A 4 -1.45 -0.09 -8.47
N GLY A 5 -2.52 0.48 -7.92
CA GLY A 5 -3.89 0.20 -8.36
C GLY A 5 -4.16 0.62 -9.81
N ASP A 6 -3.63 1.76 -10.25
CA ASP A 6 -3.81 2.23 -11.62
C ASP A 6 -3.00 1.36 -12.60
N LEU A 7 -1.79 0.90 -12.23
CA LEU A 7 -1.00 -0.06 -13.03
C LEU A 7 -1.71 -1.42 -13.19
N ILE A 8 -2.38 -1.91 -12.15
CA ILE A 8 -3.21 -3.11 -12.25
C ILE A 8 -4.35 -2.88 -13.25
N ALA A 9 -5.03 -1.74 -13.17
CA ALA A 9 -6.10 -1.40 -14.11
C ALA A 9 -5.58 -1.28 -15.55
N GLU A 10 -4.40 -0.67 -15.76
CA GLU A 10 -3.72 -0.61 -17.05
C GLU A 10 -3.43 -2.00 -17.61
N GLN A 11 -2.98 -2.95 -16.78
CA GLN A 11 -2.73 -4.32 -17.24
C GLN A 11 -4.03 -5.05 -17.59
N HIS A 12 -5.11 -4.84 -16.83
CA HIS A 12 -6.42 -5.40 -17.19
C HIS A 12 -6.92 -4.86 -18.53
N ILE A 13 -6.79 -3.55 -18.76
CA ILE A 13 -7.15 -2.94 -20.04
C ILE A 13 -6.30 -3.51 -21.17
N TRP A 14 -4.97 -3.57 -20.99
CA TRP A 14 -4.06 -4.16 -21.95
C TRP A 14 -4.44 -5.61 -22.29
N ALA A 15 -4.68 -6.45 -21.28
CA ALA A 15 -5.04 -7.84 -21.47
C ALA A 15 -6.39 -8.02 -22.20
N ALA A 16 -7.31 -7.07 -22.05
CA ALA A 16 -8.61 -7.09 -22.71
C ALA A 16 -8.55 -6.67 -24.18
N VAL A 17 -7.56 -5.87 -24.60
CA VAL A 17 -7.52 -5.26 -25.95
C VAL A 17 -6.37 -5.77 -26.83
N ASP A 18 -5.29 -6.27 -26.25
CA ASP A 18 -4.11 -6.72 -27.00
C ASP A 18 -4.24 -8.21 -27.39
N PRO A 19 -4.20 -8.55 -28.70
CA PRO A 19 -4.23 -9.93 -29.14
C PRO A 19 -3.11 -10.81 -28.56
N ASN A 20 -1.95 -10.22 -28.22
CA ASN A 20 -0.83 -10.97 -27.64
C ASN A 20 -1.05 -11.37 -26.18
N ALA A 21 -2.10 -10.84 -25.53
CA ALA A 21 -2.42 -11.11 -24.13
C ALA A 21 -3.59 -12.08 -23.94
N GLN A 22 -4.24 -12.53 -25.02
CA GLN A 22 -5.44 -13.36 -24.93
C GLN A 22 -5.14 -14.76 -24.38
N ASN A 23 -6.05 -15.27 -23.54
CA ASN A 23 -5.99 -16.61 -22.95
C ASN A 23 -4.73 -16.89 -22.12
N GLU A 24 -4.12 -15.86 -21.56
CA GLU A 24 -2.90 -15.96 -20.77
C GLU A 24 -3.11 -15.44 -19.33
N ALA A 25 -2.49 -16.11 -18.37
CA ALA A 25 -2.34 -15.60 -17.02
C ALA A 25 -1.01 -14.83 -16.91
N PHE A 26 -1.08 -13.60 -16.38
CA PHE A 26 0.09 -12.74 -16.17
C PHE A 26 0.21 -12.33 -14.70
N ASN A 27 1.46 -12.25 -14.23
CA ASN A 27 1.78 -11.56 -12.99
C ASN A 27 1.68 -10.05 -13.19
N ILE A 28 1.51 -9.33 -12.08
CA ILE A 28 1.56 -7.87 -12.04
C ILE A 28 2.35 -7.43 -10.83
N ASN A 29 3.34 -6.56 -11.05
CA ASN A 29 4.03 -5.82 -10.03
C ASN A 29 4.57 -4.50 -10.59
N ASN A 30 5.04 -3.61 -9.71
CA ASN A 30 5.52 -2.29 -10.10
C ASN A 30 6.81 -2.28 -10.95
N GLY A 31 7.54 -3.39 -11.03
CA GLY A 31 8.78 -3.53 -11.78
C GLY A 31 10.05 -3.22 -11.00
N ASP A 32 9.94 -2.91 -9.70
CA ASP A 32 11.03 -2.64 -8.77
C ASP A 32 10.85 -3.39 -7.43
N VAL A 33 11.82 -3.21 -6.52
CA VAL A 33 11.81 -3.77 -5.16
C VAL A 33 11.99 -2.66 -4.14
N PHE A 34 11.51 -2.87 -2.91
CA PHE A 34 11.65 -1.92 -1.81
C PHE A 34 11.91 -2.64 -0.49
N LYS A 35 12.32 -1.87 0.53
CA LYS A 35 12.39 -2.32 1.93
C LYS A 35 11.44 -1.49 2.78
N TRP A 36 10.72 -2.14 3.69
CA TRP A 36 9.83 -1.46 4.65
C TRP A 36 10.54 -0.38 5.46
N LYS A 37 11.82 -0.58 5.81
CA LYS A 37 12.67 0.46 6.46
C LYS A 37 12.66 1.80 5.72
N GLN A 38 12.64 1.79 4.39
CA GLN A 38 12.59 3.01 3.59
C GLN A 38 11.18 3.60 3.52
N PHE A 39 10.15 2.76 3.42
CA PHE A 39 8.76 3.20 3.32
C PHE A 39 8.26 3.78 4.65
N TRP A 40 8.72 3.24 5.78
CA TRP A 40 8.37 3.74 7.10
C TRP A 40 8.83 5.17 7.32
N LYS A 41 10.03 5.50 6.81
CA LYS A 41 10.52 6.89 6.77
C LYS A 41 9.59 7.77 5.93
N GLY A 42 9.23 7.33 4.72
CA GLY A 42 8.30 8.08 3.87
C GLY A 42 6.93 8.29 4.53
N LEU A 43 6.40 7.29 5.22
CA LEU A 43 5.15 7.39 5.98
C LEU A 43 5.27 8.44 7.09
N ALA A 44 6.33 8.37 7.88
CA ALA A 44 6.57 9.31 8.97
C ALA A 44 6.70 10.77 8.46
N GLU A 45 7.43 10.97 7.36
CA GLU A 45 7.56 12.28 6.71
C GLU A 45 6.21 12.84 6.23
N GLN A 46 5.34 11.99 5.66
CA GLN A 46 4.00 12.42 5.20
C GLN A 46 3.09 12.86 6.35
N PHE A 47 3.26 12.34 7.56
CA PHE A 47 2.46 12.69 8.74
C PHE A 47 3.20 13.56 9.76
N GLY A 48 4.42 14.01 9.46
CA GLY A 48 5.22 14.83 10.38
C GLY A 48 5.61 14.12 11.68
N ILE A 49 5.77 12.79 11.64
CA ILE A 49 6.14 11.98 12.81
C ILE A 49 7.66 11.97 12.95
N GLU A 50 8.17 12.51 14.06
CA GLU A 50 9.62 12.58 14.33
C GLU A 50 10.18 11.25 14.85
N GLU A 51 9.44 10.58 15.73
CA GLU A 51 9.84 9.31 16.32
C GLU A 51 9.26 8.14 15.51
N TYR A 52 10.10 7.59 14.64
CA TYR A 52 9.78 6.41 13.84
C TYR A 52 11.00 5.51 13.76
N GLY A 53 10.77 4.22 13.48
CA GLY A 53 11.85 3.28 13.28
C GLY A 53 11.43 1.85 13.53
N PHE A 54 12.36 0.94 13.27
CA PHE A 54 12.26 -0.45 13.65
C PHE A 54 13.20 -0.67 14.83
N ASP A 55 12.66 -1.21 15.91
CA ASP A 55 13.49 -1.82 16.94
C ASP A 55 13.95 -3.18 16.41
N GLU A 56 15.20 -3.24 15.92
CA GLU A 56 15.77 -4.46 15.33
C GLU A 56 15.99 -5.57 16.39
N GLU A 57 15.93 -5.21 17.69
CA GLU A 57 16.09 -6.12 18.84
C GLU A 57 14.78 -6.37 19.59
N GLY A 58 13.71 -5.67 19.22
CA GLY A 58 12.40 -5.71 19.88
C GLY A 58 11.52 -6.88 19.45
N GLU A 59 10.54 -7.22 20.30
CA GLU A 59 9.52 -8.20 19.94
C GLU A 59 8.60 -7.67 18.85
N ARG A 60 8.10 -8.58 18.01
CA ARG A 60 7.13 -8.23 16.97
C ARG A 60 5.85 -7.69 17.61
N ARG A 61 5.48 -6.47 17.23
CA ARG A 61 4.23 -5.83 17.66
C ARG A 61 3.07 -6.25 16.75
N SER A 62 1.89 -6.37 17.33
CA SER A 62 0.63 -6.67 16.64
C SER A 62 -0.18 -5.38 16.50
N LEU A 63 -0.37 -4.90 15.27
CA LEU A 63 -1.21 -3.74 15.00
C LEU A 63 -2.67 -4.00 15.39
N VAL A 64 -3.15 -5.24 15.30
CA VAL A 64 -4.47 -5.61 15.80
C VAL A 64 -4.62 -5.31 17.29
N GLU A 65 -3.62 -5.67 18.11
CA GLU A 65 -3.68 -5.41 19.55
C GLU A 65 -3.43 -3.94 19.89
N GLU A 66 -2.52 -3.26 19.18
CA GLU A 66 -2.21 -1.84 19.40
C GLU A 66 -3.38 -0.90 19.04
N MET A 67 -4.17 -1.26 18.03
CA MET A 67 -5.31 -0.46 17.56
C MET A 67 -6.63 -0.83 18.23
N LYS A 68 -6.65 -1.87 19.08
CA LYS A 68 -7.84 -2.27 19.83
C LYS A 68 -8.30 -1.16 20.78
N GLY A 69 -9.57 -0.81 20.74
CA GLY A 69 -10.12 0.24 21.61
C GLY A 69 -9.80 1.67 21.15
N LYS A 70 -9.26 1.86 19.93
CA LYS A 70 -8.95 3.17 19.36
C LYS A 70 -10.07 3.77 18.53
N GLU A 71 -11.25 3.14 18.51
CA GLU A 71 -12.41 3.59 17.73
C GLU A 71 -12.82 5.01 18.12
N GLY A 72 -12.91 5.30 19.42
CA GLY A 72 -13.25 6.64 19.92
C GLY A 72 -12.18 7.70 19.59
N VAL A 73 -10.90 7.31 19.52
CA VAL A 73 -9.81 8.21 19.08
C VAL A 73 -9.94 8.52 17.60
N TRP A 74 -10.30 7.53 16.78
CA TRP A 74 -10.54 7.73 15.35
C TRP A 74 -11.74 8.64 15.09
N GLU A 75 -12.84 8.45 15.83
CA GLU A 75 -14.02 9.33 15.75
C GLU A 75 -13.67 10.78 16.07
N GLU A 76 -12.82 11.01 17.07
CA GLU A 76 -12.31 12.33 17.40
C GLU A 76 -11.46 12.92 16.27
N ILE A 77 -10.52 12.16 15.71
CA ILE A 77 -9.69 12.58 14.56
C ILE A 77 -10.57 12.97 13.36
N VAL A 78 -11.58 12.15 13.04
CA VAL A 78 -12.51 12.42 11.93
C VAL A 78 -13.26 13.73 12.16
N ARG A 79 -13.77 13.96 13.38
CA ARG A 79 -14.50 15.18 13.75
C ARG A 79 -13.61 16.42 13.67
N GLU A 80 -12.39 16.34 14.21
CA GLU A 80 -11.51 17.51 14.34
C GLU A 80 -10.87 17.93 13.02
N ASN A 81 -10.60 16.98 12.13
CA ASN A 81 -9.99 17.24 10.83
C ASN A 81 -11.01 17.32 9.69
N GLU A 82 -12.31 17.29 10.01
CA GLU A 82 -13.42 17.33 9.04
C GLU A 82 -13.27 16.28 7.93
N LEU A 83 -12.95 15.06 8.33
CA LEU A 83 -12.74 13.91 7.44
C LEU A 83 -14.08 13.30 6.99
N GLN A 84 -14.03 12.41 6.00
CA GLN A 84 -15.14 11.55 5.66
C GLN A 84 -15.57 10.73 6.89
N PRO A 85 -16.89 10.54 7.13
CA PRO A 85 -17.38 9.84 8.31
C PRO A 85 -17.16 8.33 8.16
N THR A 86 -15.98 7.86 8.52
CA THR A 86 -15.58 6.44 8.47
C THR A 86 -15.39 5.88 9.87
N LYS A 87 -15.66 4.58 10.03
CA LYS A 87 -15.28 3.86 11.25
C LYS A 87 -13.87 3.28 11.14
N LEU A 88 -13.21 3.09 12.28
CA LEU A 88 -11.83 2.61 12.30
C LEU A 88 -11.68 1.25 11.61
N GLU A 89 -12.65 0.35 11.78
CA GLU A 89 -12.65 -0.99 11.17
C GLU A 89 -12.91 -0.99 9.65
N GLU A 90 -13.46 0.10 9.10
CA GLU A 90 -13.73 0.24 7.67
C GLU A 90 -12.48 0.68 6.89
N VAL A 91 -11.58 1.43 7.54
CA VAL A 91 -10.37 1.99 6.92
C VAL A 91 -9.07 1.39 7.46
N GLY A 92 -9.11 0.78 8.65
CA GLY A 92 -8.00 0.15 9.34
C GLY A 92 -8.08 -1.37 9.32
N VAL A 93 -7.53 -2.00 8.27
CA VAL A 93 -7.50 -3.47 8.13
C VAL A 93 -6.25 -4.03 8.80
N TRP A 94 -6.18 -3.96 10.14
CA TRP A 94 -4.96 -4.21 10.92
C TRP A 94 -4.40 -5.62 10.79
N TRP A 95 -5.25 -6.65 10.75
CA TRP A 95 -4.81 -8.05 10.58
C TRP A 95 -4.05 -8.26 9.26
N PHE A 96 -4.44 -7.53 8.22
CA PHE A 96 -3.79 -7.60 6.92
C PHE A 96 -2.42 -6.92 6.96
N ALA A 97 -2.32 -5.77 7.64
CA ALA A 97 -1.05 -5.11 7.87
C ALA A 97 -0.08 -6.02 8.67
N ASP A 98 -0.55 -6.69 9.73
CA ASP A 98 0.25 -7.64 10.50
C ASP A 98 0.74 -8.82 9.65
N TYR A 99 -0.13 -9.38 8.81
CA TYR A 99 0.21 -10.45 7.89
C TYR A 99 1.30 -10.01 6.90
N VAL A 100 1.13 -8.84 6.28
CA VAL A 100 2.07 -8.30 5.28
C VAL A 100 3.41 -7.90 5.91
N LEU A 101 3.40 -7.27 7.09
CA LEU A 101 4.59 -6.68 7.69
C LEU A 101 5.52 -7.69 8.37
N GLY A 102 5.04 -8.87 8.75
CA GLY A 102 5.94 -9.88 9.31
C GLY A 102 5.87 -11.24 8.63
N GLY A 103 5.48 -11.25 7.35
CA GLY A 103 5.94 -12.27 6.41
C GLY A 103 7.23 -11.83 5.72
N GLU A 104 7.95 -12.78 5.12
CA GLU A 104 9.01 -12.45 4.18
C GLU A 104 8.41 -11.87 2.88
N ALA A 105 9.16 -10.97 2.23
CA ALA A 105 8.72 -10.38 0.98
C ALA A 105 8.69 -11.45 -0.12
N VAL A 106 7.50 -11.81 -0.58
CA VAL A 106 7.32 -12.65 -1.78
C VAL A 106 7.51 -11.78 -3.03
N LEU A 107 8.32 -12.27 -3.96
CA LEU A 107 8.60 -11.64 -5.25
C LEU A 107 8.08 -12.53 -6.38
N ASP A 108 7.59 -11.92 -7.45
CA ASP A 108 7.22 -12.58 -8.70
C ASP A 108 7.97 -11.93 -9.87
N SER A 109 7.70 -12.40 -11.09
CA SER A 109 8.38 -11.94 -12.30
C SER A 109 7.40 -11.29 -13.27
N MET A 110 7.77 -10.10 -13.76
CA MET A 110 7.08 -9.38 -14.84
C MET A 110 7.59 -9.77 -16.24
N ASN A 111 8.50 -10.74 -16.37
CA ASN A 111 9.11 -11.06 -17.66
C ASN A 111 8.06 -11.46 -18.69
N LYS A 112 7.13 -12.37 -18.34
CA LYS A 112 6.07 -12.80 -19.24
C LYS A 112 5.23 -11.62 -19.75
N SER A 113 4.82 -10.71 -18.85
CA SER A 113 4.04 -9.52 -19.22
C SER A 113 4.83 -8.63 -20.19
N LYS A 114 6.12 -8.39 -19.93
CA LYS A 114 7.00 -7.58 -20.78
C LYS A 114 7.25 -8.22 -22.15
N GLU A 115 7.48 -9.53 -22.18
CA GLU A 115 7.67 -10.32 -23.41
C GLU A 115 6.42 -10.32 -24.29
N HIS A 116 5.23 -10.20 -23.69
CA HIS A 116 3.96 -10.05 -24.40
C HIS A 116 3.60 -8.58 -24.70
N GLY A 117 4.45 -7.61 -24.36
CA GLY A 117 4.29 -6.21 -24.74
C GLY A 117 3.80 -5.26 -23.63
N PHE A 118 3.48 -5.76 -22.43
CA PHE A 118 3.14 -4.91 -21.29
C PHE A 118 4.41 -4.33 -20.63
N LEU A 119 4.71 -3.07 -20.96
CA LEU A 119 5.88 -2.34 -20.43
C LEU A 119 5.52 -1.34 -19.31
N GLY A 120 4.30 -1.41 -18.79
CA GLY A 120 3.86 -0.61 -17.65
C GLY A 120 4.71 -0.89 -16.41
N PHE A 121 5.14 0.16 -15.74
CA PHE A 121 5.85 0.09 -14.47
C PHE A 121 5.52 1.31 -13.60
N ARG A 122 5.83 1.22 -12.31
CA ARG A 122 5.71 2.31 -11.35
C ARG A 122 6.92 2.31 -10.44
N ASN A 123 7.38 3.50 -10.04
CA ASN A 123 8.31 3.59 -8.92
C ASN A 123 7.54 3.38 -7.63
N SER A 124 7.83 2.31 -6.88
CA SER A 124 7.02 1.93 -5.72
C SER A 124 7.02 2.98 -4.61
N TYR A 125 8.13 3.70 -4.39
CA TYR A 125 8.18 4.75 -3.37
C TYR A 125 7.30 5.95 -3.75
N LYS A 126 7.40 6.42 -5.00
CA LYS A 126 6.54 7.51 -5.49
C LYS A 126 5.07 7.11 -5.49
N SER A 127 4.77 5.87 -5.88
CA SER A 127 3.44 5.29 -5.80
C SER A 127 2.91 5.33 -4.37
N PHE A 128 3.69 4.85 -3.39
CA PHE A 128 3.32 4.86 -1.98
C PHE A 128 2.96 6.26 -1.47
N VAL A 129 3.82 7.25 -1.74
CA VAL A 129 3.56 8.65 -1.38
C VAL A 129 2.31 9.19 -2.07
N SER A 130 2.16 8.94 -3.38
CA SER A 130 1.00 9.41 -4.14
C SER A 130 -0.32 8.82 -3.63
N TRP A 131 -0.33 7.55 -3.19
CA TRP A 131 -1.52 6.95 -2.58
C TRP A 131 -1.85 7.58 -1.22
N ILE A 132 -0.86 7.91 -0.40
CA ILE A 132 -1.09 8.67 0.85
C ILE A 132 -1.68 10.05 0.53
N GLU A 133 -1.09 10.79 -0.40
CA GLU A 133 -1.59 12.11 -0.83
C GLU A 133 -3.03 12.03 -1.37
N LYS A 134 -3.36 10.97 -2.12
CA LYS A 134 -4.72 10.72 -2.62
C LYS A 134 -5.70 10.50 -1.45
N MET A 135 -5.32 9.73 -0.44
CA MET A 135 -6.17 9.51 0.75
C MET A 135 -6.40 10.80 1.54
N LYS A 136 -5.40 11.68 1.65
CA LYS A 136 -5.54 13.03 2.22
C LYS A 136 -6.46 13.92 1.38
N ALA A 137 -6.27 13.92 0.07
CA ALA A 137 -7.11 14.69 -0.86
C ALA A 137 -8.59 14.28 -0.80
N TYR A 138 -8.87 12.98 -0.59
CA TYR A 138 -10.23 12.47 -0.36
C TYR A 138 -10.72 12.62 1.08
N LYS A 139 -9.93 13.24 1.97
CA LYS A 139 -10.22 13.44 3.39
C LYS A 139 -10.54 12.14 4.12
N ILE A 140 -9.82 11.06 3.83
CA ILE A 140 -9.93 9.81 4.61
C ILE A 140 -8.99 9.85 5.82
N VAL A 141 -7.84 10.50 5.67
CA VAL A 141 -6.86 10.81 6.71
C VAL A 141 -6.53 12.31 6.65
N PRO A 142 -6.00 12.91 7.73
CA PRO A 142 -5.53 14.30 7.72
C PRO A 142 -4.34 14.54 6.77
#